data_AF-C6KXB4-F1
#
_entry.id   AF-C6KXB4-F1
#
_cell.length_a   1.000
_cell.length_b   1.000
_cell.length_c   1.000
_cell.angle_alpha   90.00
_cell.angle_beta   90.00
_cell.angle_gamma   90.00
#
_symmetry.space_group_name_H-M   'P 1'
#
loop_
_entity.id
_entity.type
_entity.pdbx_description
1 polymer ?
#
loop_
_entity_poly.entity_id
_entity_poly.type
_entity_poly.pdbx_seq_one_letter_code
_entity_poly.pdbx_strand_id
1 'polypeptide(L)'
;VQQGLRMGMILFIVSEVMFFFAFFWAFFTSSISPVFNIGGVWPPTDITAISPWGLPFLNTILLLSSGASVTWAHHAIVGGFKKEAMQGLGITLAFAIAFTAMQAFEYSSAPFGMSDSVYGSVFYMATGFHGFHVIIGTIFLAICTLRLSLYHFSRQHHFGFEAAAWYWH
;
A
#
# COMPACT_ATOMS: atom_id res chain seq x y z
N VAL A 1 27.74 6.14 -6.11
CA VAL A 1 26.86 6.03 -4.92
C VAL A 1 25.38 5.93 -5.28
N GLN A 2 24.77 6.93 -5.94
CA GLN A 2 23.33 6.92 -6.27
C GLN A 2 22.87 5.68 -7.08
N GLN A 3 23.64 5.24 -8.08
CA GLN A 3 23.30 4.05 -8.85
C GLN A 3 23.25 2.78 -7.99
N GLY A 4 24.14 2.67 -6.99
CA GLY A 4 24.13 1.58 -6.02
C GLY A 4 22.90 1.63 -5.11
N LEU A 5 22.50 2.82 -4.65
CA LEU A 5 21.28 3.00 -3.87
C LEU A 5 20.01 2.68 -4.67
N ARG A 6 19.96 3.06 -5.95
CA ARG A 6 18.87 2.70 -6.87
C ARG A 6 18.75 1.19 -7.02
N MET A 7 19.86 0.51 -7.27
CA MET A 7 19.88 -0.95 -7.37
C MET A 7 19.44 -1.61 -6.06
N GLY A 8 19.93 -1.11 -4.92
CA GLY A 8 19.54 -1.61 -3.60
C GLY A 8 18.03 -1.48 -3.36
N MET A 9 17.44 -0.34 -3.71
CA MET A 9 16.00 -0.12 -3.58
C MET A 9 15.18 -1.05 -4.50
N ILE A 10 15.62 -1.25 -5.74
CA ILE A 10 14.96 -2.19 -6.66
C ILE A 10 15.01 -3.62 -6.11
N LEU A 11 16.18 -4.07 -5.64
CA LEU A 11 16.32 -5.41 -5.06
C LEU A 11 15.47 -5.60 -3.80
N PHE A 12 15.36 -4.56 -2.97
CA PHE A 12 14.46 -4.54 -1.82
C PHE A 12 12.99 -4.67 -2.25
N ILE A 13 12.53 -3.87 -3.22
CA ILE A 13 11.14 -3.99 -3.72
C ILE A 13 10.89 -5.38 -4.30
N VAL A 14 11.84 -5.95 -5.05
CA VAL A 14 11.72 -7.31 -5.59
C VAL A 14 11.59 -8.35 -4.48
N SER A 15 12.32 -8.22 -3.37
CA SER A 15 12.14 -9.14 -2.24
C SER A 15 10.76 -9.00 -1.59
N GLU A 16 10.24 -7.78 -1.44
CA GLU A 16 8.89 -7.56 -0.90
C GLU A 16 7.80 -8.11 -1.84
N VAL A 17 7.97 -7.98 -3.17
CA VAL A 17 7.05 -8.59 -4.15
C VAL A 17 7.02 -10.11 -4.01
N MET A 18 8.18 -10.76 -3.85
CA MET A 18 8.26 -12.21 -3.61
C MET A 18 7.67 -12.60 -2.25
N PHE A 19 7.74 -11.73 -1.24
CA PHE A 19 7.07 -11.94 0.03
C PHE A 19 5.55 -11.95 -0.11
N PHE A 20 4.96 -10.98 -0.83
CA PHE A 20 3.52 -10.99 -1.14
C PHE A 20 3.11 -12.18 -2.01
N PHE A 21 3.97 -12.61 -2.93
CA PHE A 21 3.72 -13.80 -3.75
C PHE A 21 3.40 -15.03 -2.90
N ALA A 22 4.05 -15.21 -1.75
CA ALA A 22 3.75 -16.31 -0.84
C ALA A 22 2.33 -16.23 -0.24
N PHE A 23 1.84 -15.02 0.11
CA PHE A 23 0.48 -14.85 0.59
C PHE A 23 -0.56 -15.11 -0.50
N PHE A 24 -0.32 -14.62 -1.72
CA PHE A 24 -1.18 -14.94 -2.87
C PHE A 24 -1.19 -16.43 -3.18
N TRP A 25 -0.04 -17.10 -3.10
CA TRP A 25 0.05 -18.55 -3.25
C TRP A 25 -0.84 -19.28 -2.23
N ALA A 26 -0.76 -18.88 -0.95
CA ALA A 26 -1.58 -19.47 0.11
C ALA A 26 -3.09 -19.24 -0.14
N PHE A 27 -3.47 -18.05 -0.60
CA PHE A 27 -4.85 -17.73 -1.00
C PHE A 27 -5.34 -18.61 -2.15
N PHE A 28 -4.59 -18.69 -3.25
CA PHE A 28 -4.98 -19.48 -4.42
C PHE A 28 -5.04 -20.97 -4.13
N THR A 29 -4.08 -21.50 -3.37
CA THR A 29 -4.09 -22.91 -2.95
C THR A 29 -5.36 -23.23 -2.16
N SER A 30 -5.76 -22.35 -1.25
CA SER A 30 -6.94 -22.57 -0.39
C SER A 30 -8.27 -22.35 -1.11
N SER A 31 -8.31 -21.44 -2.09
CA SER A 31 -9.55 -21.04 -2.78
C SER A 31 -9.86 -21.85 -4.03
N ILE A 32 -8.85 -22.32 -4.78
CA ILE A 32 -9.05 -23.07 -6.03
C ILE A 32 -9.46 -24.53 -5.76
N SER A 33 -8.95 -25.12 -4.68
CA SER A 33 -9.35 -26.48 -4.24
C SER A 33 -9.71 -26.48 -2.75
N PRO A 34 -10.90 -25.97 -2.39
CA PRO A 34 -11.34 -25.89 -1.01
C PRO A 34 -11.47 -27.28 -0.40
N VAL A 35 -10.86 -27.47 0.77
CA VAL A 35 -10.89 -28.72 1.52
C VAL A 35 -12.30 -28.98 2.10
N PHE A 36 -12.68 -30.26 2.24
CA PHE A 36 -14.03 -30.62 2.69
C PHE A 36 -14.37 -30.13 4.11
N ASN A 37 -13.38 -29.93 4.97
CA ASN A 37 -13.55 -29.41 6.34
C ASN A 37 -13.99 -27.93 6.39
N ILE A 38 -13.91 -27.17 5.29
CA ILE A 38 -14.48 -25.82 5.18
C ILE A 38 -15.77 -25.79 4.33
N GLY A 39 -16.36 -26.95 4.07
CA GLY A 39 -17.58 -27.11 3.26
C GLY A 39 -17.32 -27.37 1.77
N GLY A 40 -16.06 -27.51 1.34
CA GLY A 40 -15.72 -27.77 -0.07
C GLY A 40 -16.05 -26.62 -1.04
N VAL A 41 -16.26 -25.41 -0.50
CA VAL A 41 -16.61 -24.20 -1.25
C VAL A 41 -15.74 -23.02 -0.81
N TRP A 42 -15.64 -22.00 -1.66
CA TRP A 42 -14.96 -20.75 -1.33
C TRP A 42 -15.87 -19.54 -1.66
N PRO A 43 -16.09 -18.61 -0.72
CA PRO A 43 -15.68 -18.61 0.69
C PRO A 43 -16.25 -19.81 1.49
N PRO A 44 -15.66 -20.17 2.65
CA PRO A 44 -16.23 -21.16 3.56
C PRO A 44 -17.69 -20.85 3.93
N THR A 45 -18.51 -21.88 4.16
CA THR A 45 -19.97 -21.77 4.30
C THR A 45 -20.45 -20.80 5.38
N ASP A 46 -19.70 -20.65 6.47
CA ASP A 46 -20.06 -19.80 7.62
C ASP A 46 -19.42 -18.40 7.56
N ILE A 47 -18.77 -18.05 6.45
CA ILE A 47 -18.10 -16.76 6.26
C ILE A 47 -18.87 -15.89 5.29
N THR A 48 -19.27 -14.72 5.75
CA THR A 48 -19.81 -13.66 4.90
C THR A 48 -18.66 -12.77 4.41
N ALA A 49 -18.32 -12.92 3.13
CA ALA A 49 -17.25 -12.12 2.52
C ALA A 49 -17.63 -10.63 2.44
N ILE A 50 -16.62 -9.77 2.60
CA ILE A 50 -16.77 -8.32 2.44
C ILE A 50 -17.08 -8.02 0.96
N SER A 51 -18.10 -7.19 0.71
CA SER A 51 -18.44 -6.76 -0.64
C SER A 51 -17.33 -5.88 -1.22
N PRO A 52 -16.83 -6.17 -2.44
CA PRO A 52 -15.76 -5.38 -3.05
C PRO A 52 -16.22 -3.97 -3.43
N TRP A 53 -17.53 -3.73 -3.57
CA TRP A 53 -18.11 -2.47 -4.04
C TRP A 53 -18.29 -1.40 -2.95
N GLY A 54 -17.99 -1.74 -1.70
CA GLY A 54 -18.08 -0.82 -0.56
C GLY A 54 -16.75 -0.12 -0.28
N LEU A 55 -16.26 -0.28 0.95
CA LEU A 55 -14.98 0.28 1.38
C LEU A 55 -13.77 -0.18 0.55
N PRO A 56 -13.67 -1.45 0.08
CA PRO A 56 -12.54 -1.86 -0.76
C PRO A 56 -12.43 -1.04 -2.05
N PHE A 57 -13.56 -0.74 -2.70
CA PHE A 57 -13.58 0.09 -3.91
C PHE A 57 -13.14 1.52 -3.62
N LEU A 58 -13.64 2.12 -2.53
CA LEU A 58 -13.21 3.45 -2.11
C LEU A 58 -11.70 3.49 -1.82
N ASN A 59 -11.18 2.49 -1.11
CA ASN A 59 -9.76 2.37 -0.78
C ASN A 59 -8.90 2.24 -2.04
N THR A 60 -9.38 1.55 -3.07
CA THR A 60 -8.72 1.47 -4.38
C THR A 60 -8.64 2.85 -5.04
N ILE A 61 -9.73 3.62 -5.04
CA ILE A 61 -9.73 4.99 -5.57
C ILE A 61 -8.76 5.90 -4.81
N LEU A 62 -8.73 5.80 -3.47
CA LEU A 62 -7.80 6.58 -2.64
C LEU A 62 -6.34 6.30 -3.00
N LEU A 63 -5.95 5.02 -3.12
CA LEU A 63 -4.57 4.67 -3.48
C LEU A 63 -4.22 5.11 -4.91
N LEU A 64 -5.08 4.87 -5.89
CA LEU A 64 -4.84 5.32 -7.28
C LEU A 64 -4.72 6.85 -7.38
N SER A 65 -5.58 7.58 -6.66
CA SER A 65 -5.53 9.04 -6.60
C SER A 65 -4.24 9.54 -5.93
N SER A 66 -3.79 8.84 -4.88
CA SER A 66 -2.52 9.14 -4.21
C SER A 66 -1.30 8.88 -5.13
N GLY A 67 -1.37 7.85 -5.98
CA GLY A 67 -0.37 7.57 -7.02
C GLY A 67 -0.27 8.70 -8.06
N ALA A 68 -1.42 9.26 -8.47
CA ALA A 68 -1.45 10.41 -9.36
C ALA A 68 -0.87 11.67 -8.69
N SER A 69 -1.22 11.94 -7.43
CA SER A 69 -0.73 13.12 -6.71
C SER A 69 0.76 13.06 -6.37
N VAL A 70 1.31 11.87 -6.08
CA VAL A 70 2.77 11.73 -5.86
C VAL A 70 3.55 11.88 -7.16
N THR A 71 2.98 11.41 -8.29
CA THR A 71 3.56 11.62 -9.62
C THR A 71 3.57 13.11 -9.98
N TRP A 72 2.49 13.84 -9.68
CA TRP A 72 2.47 15.30 -9.83
C TRP A 72 3.55 15.96 -8.97
N ALA A 73 3.69 15.55 -7.70
CA ALA A 73 4.73 16.08 -6.83
C ALA A 73 6.14 15.83 -7.39
N HIS A 74 6.39 14.66 -7.99
CA HIS A 74 7.66 14.34 -8.62
C HIS A 74 7.97 15.31 -9.77
N HIS A 75 7.03 15.49 -10.70
CA HIS A 75 7.22 16.42 -11.82
C HIS A 75 7.40 17.87 -11.34
N ALA A 76 6.72 18.27 -10.26
CA ALA A 76 6.90 19.59 -9.66
C ALA A 76 8.30 19.75 -9.02
N ILE A 77 8.86 18.72 -8.38
CA ILE A 77 10.24 18.75 -7.87
C ILE A 77 11.24 18.94 -9.01
N VAL A 78 11.10 18.16 -10.09
CA VAL A 78 11.97 18.26 -11.27
C VAL A 78 11.84 19.62 -11.96
N GLY A 79 10.62 20.16 -12.07
CA GLY A 79 10.34 21.51 -12.57
C GLY A 79 10.80 22.64 -11.64
N GLY A 80 11.08 22.33 -10.37
CA GLY A 80 11.44 23.30 -9.34
C GLY A 80 10.26 24.10 -8.78
N PHE A 81 9.03 23.64 -9.00
CA PHE A 81 7.80 24.23 -8.47
C PHE A 81 7.54 23.71 -7.05
N LYS A 82 8.31 24.22 -6.06
CA LYS A 82 8.23 23.73 -4.67
C LYS A 82 6.82 23.78 -4.08
N LYS A 83 6.05 24.84 -4.35
CA LYS A 83 4.69 24.99 -3.79
C LYS A 83 3.77 23.87 -4.29
N GLU A 84 3.82 23.56 -5.59
CA GLU A 84 3.04 22.48 -6.19
C GLU A 84 3.50 21.11 -5.69
N ALA A 85 4.82 20.91 -5.55
CA ALA A 85 5.36 19.67 -4.99
C ALA A 85 4.88 19.43 -3.55
N MET A 86 4.84 20.47 -2.72
CA MET A 86 4.28 20.39 -1.37
C MET A 86 2.77 20.12 -1.36
N GLN A 87 2.01 20.70 -2.31
CA GLN A 87 0.58 20.44 -2.45
C GLN A 87 0.30 18.98 -2.87
N GLY A 88 1.00 18.48 -3.89
CA GLY A 88 0.86 17.09 -4.35
C GLY A 88 1.22 16.08 -3.24
N LEU A 89 2.31 16.33 -2.51
CA LEU A 89 2.68 15.51 -1.34
C LEU A 89 1.66 15.60 -0.21
N GLY A 90 1.12 16.78 0.07
CA GLY A 90 0.07 16.98 1.08
C GLY A 90 -1.21 16.20 0.74
N ILE A 91 -1.64 16.23 -0.53
CA ILE A 91 -2.79 15.44 -1.02
C ILE A 91 -2.51 13.94 -0.92
N THR A 92 -1.31 13.50 -1.32
CA THR A 92 -0.90 12.09 -1.23
C THR A 92 -0.99 11.58 0.21
N LEU A 93 -0.45 12.34 1.17
CA LEU A 93 -0.51 11.99 2.60
C LEU A 93 -1.94 11.99 3.14
N ALA A 94 -2.79 12.92 2.70
CA ALA A 94 -4.19 12.95 3.10
C ALA A 94 -4.93 11.67 2.64
N PHE A 95 -4.74 11.26 1.38
CA PHE A 95 -5.31 10.01 0.87
C PHE A 95 -4.75 8.76 1.57
N ALA A 96 -3.46 8.74 1.89
CA ALA A 96 -2.81 7.66 2.62
C ALA A 96 -3.39 7.47 4.04
N ILE A 97 -3.57 8.58 4.77
CA ILE A 97 -4.17 8.57 6.11
C ILE A 97 -5.64 8.15 6.02
N ALA A 98 -6.38 8.67 5.03
CA ALA A 98 -7.77 8.28 4.80
C ALA A 98 -7.89 6.77 4.51
N PHE A 99 -7.04 6.22 3.63
CA PHE A 99 -6.99 4.78 3.36
C PHE A 99 -6.75 3.98 4.64
N THR A 100 -5.77 4.37 5.45
CA THR A 100 -5.43 3.65 6.69
C THR A 100 -6.59 3.67 7.70
N ALA A 101 -7.27 4.82 7.83
CA ALA A 101 -8.45 4.94 8.69
C ALA A 101 -9.62 4.08 8.20
N MET A 102 -9.89 4.07 6.89
CA MET A 102 -10.94 3.25 6.28
C MET A 102 -10.63 1.76 6.41
N GLN A 103 -9.36 1.35 6.26
CA GLN A 103 -8.93 -0.03 6.46
C GLN A 103 -9.12 -0.48 7.92
N ALA A 104 -8.80 0.38 8.88
CA ALA A 104 -9.05 0.09 10.30
C ALA A 104 -10.56 -0.04 10.60
N PHE A 105 -11.38 0.82 10.00
CA PHE A 105 -12.84 0.73 10.13
C PHE A 105 -13.40 -0.57 9.52
N GLU A 106 -12.92 -0.96 8.34
CA GLU A 106 -13.26 -2.23 7.70
C GLU A 106 -12.92 -3.42 8.62
N TYR A 107 -11.72 -3.43 9.23
CA TYR A 107 -11.32 -4.49 10.15
C TYR A 107 -12.18 -4.58 11.40
N SER A 108 -12.58 -3.43 11.96
CA SER A 108 -13.47 -3.39 13.13
C SER A 108 -14.91 -3.81 12.84
N SER A 109 -15.33 -3.73 11.58
CA SER A 109 -16.70 -4.02 11.13
C SER A 109 -16.81 -5.36 10.39
N ALA A 110 -15.70 -6.08 10.20
CA ALA A 110 -15.66 -7.33 9.47
C ALA A 110 -16.44 -8.42 10.23
N PRO A 111 -17.24 -9.24 9.53
CA PRO A 111 -18.05 -10.29 10.15
C PRO A 111 -17.28 -11.57 10.47
N PHE A 112 -15.97 -11.60 10.20
CA PHE A 112 -15.05 -12.70 10.49
C PHE A 112 -13.74 -12.13 11.05
N GLY A 113 -13.09 -12.89 11.93
CA GLY A 113 -11.79 -12.59 12.50
C GLY A 113 -10.63 -13.38 11.85
N MET A 114 -9.41 -13.12 12.31
CA MET A 114 -8.21 -13.80 11.82
C MET A 114 -8.20 -15.31 12.13
N SER A 115 -8.83 -15.71 13.24
CA SER A 115 -8.99 -17.11 13.65
C SER A 115 -10.07 -17.87 12.89
N ASP A 116 -10.89 -17.18 12.08
CA ASP A 116 -12.05 -17.77 11.45
C ASP A 116 -11.64 -18.42 10.12
N SER A 117 -11.22 -19.69 10.24
CA SER A 117 -10.76 -20.55 9.16
C SER A 117 -9.52 -20.03 8.42
N VAL A 118 -9.12 -20.76 7.38
CA VAL A 118 -8.07 -20.35 6.44
C VAL A 118 -8.43 -19.06 5.71
N TYR A 119 -9.71 -18.77 5.49
CA TYR A 119 -10.15 -17.54 4.82
C TYR A 119 -9.76 -16.30 5.64
N GLY A 120 -10.13 -16.25 6.93
CA GLY A 120 -9.79 -15.13 7.80
C GLY A 120 -8.28 -14.98 7.98
N SER A 121 -7.58 -16.10 8.19
CA SER A 121 -6.12 -16.09 8.33
C SER A 121 -5.42 -15.50 7.10
N VAL A 122 -5.75 -15.98 5.89
CA VAL A 122 -5.10 -15.48 4.66
C VAL A 122 -5.53 -14.05 4.33
N PHE A 123 -6.80 -13.70 4.56
CA PHE A 123 -7.30 -12.33 4.38
C PHE A 123 -6.50 -11.35 5.23
N TYR A 124 -6.51 -11.51 6.56
CA TYR A 124 -5.86 -10.57 7.48
C TYR A 124 -4.33 -10.56 7.35
N MET A 125 -3.70 -11.67 7.00
CA MET A 125 -2.26 -11.68 6.73
C MET A 125 -1.91 -10.88 5.48
N ALA A 126 -2.60 -11.11 4.36
CA ALA A 126 -2.30 -10.41 3.11
C ALA A 126 -2.62 -8.91 3.21
N THR A 127 -3.83 -8.57 3.66
CA THR A 127 -4.28 -7.16 3.74
C THR A 127 -3.61 -6.43 4.92
N GLY A 128 -3.33 -7.12 6.02
CA GLY A 128 -2.61 -6.56 7.18
C GLY A 128 -1.16 -6.21 6.85
N PHE A 129 -0.43 -7.10 6.18
CA PHE A 129 0.93 -6.78 5.72
C PHE A 129 0.93 -5.66 4.69
N HIS A 130 -0.04 -5.63 3.78
CA HIS A 130 -0.20 -4.49 2.87
C HIS A 130 -0.47 -3.18 3.64
N GLY A 131 -1.38 -3.18 4.62
CA GLY A 131 -1.63 -2.02 5.47
C GLY A 131 -0.38 -1.55 6.22
N PHE A 132 0.44 -2.47 6.72
CA PHE A 132 1.74 -2.16 7.30
C PHE A 132 2.68 -1.47 6.29
N HIS A 133 2.72 -1.95 5.05
CA HIS A 133 3.50 -1.32 3.98
C HIS A 133 3.02 0.10 3.68
N VAL A 134 1.69 0.32 3.62
CA VAL A 134 1.11 1.65 3.43
C VAL A 134 1.52 2.61 4.56
N ILE A 135 1.55 2.15 5.81
CA ILE A 135 2.02 2.96 6.95
C ILE A 135 3.50 3.34 6.79
N ILE A 136 4.38 2.37 6.44
CA ILE A 136 5.79 2.65 6.17
C ILE A 136 5.93 3.67 5.04
N GLY A 137 5.21 3.49 3.94
CA GLY A 137 5.24 4.39 2.79
C GLY A 137 4.77 5.80 3.16
N THR A 138 3.73 5.90 3.99
CA THR A 138 3.21 7.17 4.51
C THR A 138 4.26 7.88 5.35
N ILE A 139 4.95 7.17 6.26
CA ILE A 139 6.05 7.74 7.04
C ILE A 139 7.18 8.18 6.13
N PHE A 140 7.56 7.38 5.14
CA PHE A 140 8.64 7.69 4.22
C PHE A 140 8.34 8.95 3.39
N LEU A 141 7.12 9.07 2.86
CA LEU A 141 6.66 10.27 2.17
C LEU A 141 6.54 11.48 3.11
N ALA A 142 6.10 11.30 4.36
CA ALA A 142 6.06 12.39 5.35
C ALA A 142 7.46 12.94 5.64
N ILE A 143 8.47 12.08 5.79
CA ILE A 143 9.86 12.50 5.90
C ILE A 143 10.33 13.22 4.63
N CYS A 144 9.93 12.75 3.44
CA CYS A 144 10.24 13.46 2.19
C CYS A 144 9.60 14.85 2.14
N THR A 145 8.35 15.01 2.58
CA THR A 145 7.68 16.31 2.69
C THR A 145 8.42 17.26 3.63
N LEU A 146 8.87 16.78 4.79
CA LEU A 146 9.70 17.57 5.72
C LEU A 146 11.04 17.96 5.08
N ARG A 147 11.70 17.04 4.37
CA ARG A 147 12.96 17.33 3.68
C ARG A 147 12.78 18.33 2.54
N LEU A 148 11.67 18.26 1.81
CA LEU A 148 11.33 19.23 0.77
C LEU A 148 11.07 20.61 1.38
N SER A 149 10.37 20.69 2.51
CA SER A 149 10.10 21.96 3.19
C SER A 149 11.40 22.64 3.66
N LEU A 150 12.38 21.84 4.12
CA LEU A 150 13.73 22.28 4.53
C LEU A 150 14.73 22.48 3.36
N TYR A 151 14.27 22.42 2.10
CA TYR A 151 15.13 22.63 0.91
C TYR A 151 16.26 21.60 0.73
N HIS A 152 16.10 20.37 1.23
CA HIS A 152 17.11 19.31 1.08
C HIS A 152 17.14 18.65 -0.31
N PHE A 153 16.15 18.93 -1.16
CA PHE A 153 16.06 18.37 -2.51
C PHE A 153 16.43 19.41 -3.56
N SER A 154 17.19 18.98 -4.57
CA SER A 154 17.41 19.74 -5.80
C SER A 154 16.68 19.10 -6.97
N ARG A 155 16.55 19.84 -8.09
CA ARG A 155 15.90 19.33 -9.31
C ARG A 155 16.58 18.08 -9.89
N GLN A 156 17.86 17.87 -9.58
CA GLN A 156 18.66 16.75 -10.10
C GLN A 156 19.02 15.73 -9.01
N HIS A 157 18.86 16.08 -7.73
CA HIS A 157 19.29 15.24 -6.61
C HIS A 157 18.19 15.13 -5.56
N HIS A 158 17.34 14.13 -5.73
CA HIS A 158 16.22 13.83 -4.84
C HIS A 158 15.92 12.32 -4.77
N PHE A 159 16.96 11.47 -4.81
CA PHE A 159 16.80 10.00 -4.78
C PHE A 159 15.98 9.50 -3.59
N GLY A 160 16.07 10.14 -2.41
CA GLY A 160 15.25 9.74 -1.27
C GLY A 160 13.73 9.85 -1.55
N PHE A 161 13.33 10.85 -2.33
CA PHE A 161 11.96 10.97 -2.82
C PHE A 161 11.68 9.97 -3.94
N GLU A 162 12.60 9.74 -4.88
CA GLU A 162 12.43 8.71 -5.92
C GLU A 162 12.18 7.32 -5.30
N ALA A 163 12.97 6.94 -4.30
CA ALA A 163 12.81 5.69 -3.56
C ALA A 163 11.46 5.60 -2.82
N ALA A 164 11.03 6.69 -2.17
CA ALA A 164 9.72 6.73 -1.52
C ALA A 164 8.58 6.63 -2.53
N ALA A 165 8.69 7.28 -3.69
CA ALA A 165 7.71 7.19 -4.77
C ALA A 165 7.67 5.78 -5.38
N TRP A 166 8.82 5.12 -5.59
CA TRP A 166 8.86 3.73 -6.07
C TRP A 166 8.25 2.75 -5.08
N TYR A 167 8.43 2.98 -3.78
CA TYR A 167 7.80 2.16 -2.75
C TYR A 167 6.29 2.42 -2.62
N TRP A 168 5.85 3.63 -2.96
CA TRP A 168 4.44 4.02 -2.90
C TRP A 168 3.62 3.48 -4.07
N HIS A 169 4.26 3.25 -5.21
CA HIS A 169 3.66 2.61 -6.39
C HIS A 169 3.66 1.10 -6.27
#